data_AF-A0A1F8Q578-F1
#
_entry.id   AF-A0A1F8Q578-F1
#
_cell.length_a   1.000
_cell.length_b   1.000
_cell.length_c   1.000
_cell.angle_alpha   90.00
_cell.angle_beta   90.00
_cell.angle_gamma   90.00
#
_symmetry.space_group_name_H-M   'P 1'
#
loop_
_entity.id
_entity.type
_entity.pdbx_description
1 polymer ?
#
loop_
_entity_poly.entity_id
_entity_poly.type
_entity_poly.pdbx_seq_one_letter_code
_entity_poly.pdbx_strand_id
1 'polypeptide(L)'
;MSLELLASYLGEKFEDVNQLYKELLEDKRFLGELNEQIKKARKYYQKGICRHEALDSIDWMSIQRIILYILVRLYRPAVCLETGVFYGGNTSFILNALRRNDEGKLISIDLPGNEIKKESRHHLDCISSAIRKLHSACKKMLFLETICLLPFV
;
A
#
# COMPACT_ATOMS: atom_id res chain seq x y z
N MET A 1 14.34 -6.25 -8.73
CA MET A 1 15.17 -6.48 -7.51
C MET A 1 14.88 -7.88 -7.04
N SER A 2 15.90 -8.68 -6.80
CA SER A 2 15.75 -10.05 -6.31
C SER A 2 15.66 -10.07 -4.78
N LEU A 3 15.08 -11.12 -4.21
CA LEU A 3 14.96 -11.26 -2.76
C LEU A 3 16.33 -11.48 -2.10
N GLU A 4 17.29 -12.08 -2.80
CA GLU A 4 18.68 -12.25 -2.38
C GLU A 4 19.37 -10.89 -2.19
N LEU A 5 19.16 -9.97 -3.15
CA LEU A 5 19.71 -8.62 -3.03
C LEU A 5 19.07 -7.85 -1.87
N LEU A 6 17.77 -8.01 -1.66
CA LEU A 6 17.07 -7.40 -0.53
C LEU A 6 17.60 -7.95 0.80
N ALA A 7 17.72 -9.27 0.95
CA ALA A 7 18.25 -9.91 2.14
C ALA A 7 19.69 -9.44 2.44
N SER A 8 20.56 -9.45 1.42
CA SER A 8 21.93 -8.94 1.53
C SER A 8 21.99 -7.48 1.97
N TYR A 9 21.14 -6.62 1.41
CA TYR A 9 21.08 -5.21 1.80
C TYR A 9 20.60 -4.99 3.24
N LEU A 10 19.67 -5.82 3.72
CA LEU A 10 19.15 -5.75 5.09
C LEU A 10 20.07 -6.42 6.13
N GLY A 11 21.08 -7.17 5.69
CA GLY A 11 21.90 -8.00 6.59
C GLY A 11 21.14 -9.21 7.13
N GLU A 12 20.08 -9.64 6.45
CA GLU A 12 19.20 -10.74 6.85
C GLU A 12 19.48 -11.99 6.01
N LYS A 13 19.07 -13.16 6.51
CA LYS A 13 19.17 -14.40 5.73
C LYS A 13 18.14 -14.39 4.62
N PHE A 14 18.53 -14.92 3.45
CA PHE A 14 17.63 -15.06 2.32
C PHE A 14 16.39 -15.90 2.68
N GLU A 15 16.57 -16.95 3.47
CA GLU A 15 15.50 -17.84 3.90
C GLU A 15 14.41 -17.09 4.67
N ASP A 16 14.79 -16.17 5.57
CA ASP A 16 13.86 -15.40 6.39
C ASP A 16 13.05 -14.42 5.53
N VAL A 17 13.71 -13.70 4.62
CA VAL A 17 13.06 -12.79 3.67
C VAL A 17 12.13 -13.56 2.72
N ASN A 18 12.58 -14.70 2.20
CA ASN A 18 11.80 -15.55 1.30
C ASN A 18 10.59 -16.16 2.00
N GLN A 19 10.72 -16.55 3.26
CA GLN A 19 9.61 -17.05 4.08
C GLN A 19 8.51 -15.98 4.21
N LEU A 20 8.88 -14.73 4.48
CA LEU A 20 7.93 -13.62 4.60
C LEU A 20 7.28 -13.25 3.26
N TYR A 21 8.05 -13.33 2.17
CA TYR A 21 7.49 -13.17 0.83
C TYR A 21 6.46 -14.25 0.50
N LYS A 22 6.76 -15.53 0.80
CA LYS A 22 5.82 -16.65 0.64
C LYS A 22 4.58 -16.49 1.52
N GLU A 23 4.75 -16.07 2.77
CA GLU A 23 3.65 -15.75 3.70
C GLU A 23 2.66 -14.76 3.08
N LEU A 24 3.18 -13.70 2.43
CA LEU A 24 2.37 -12.70 1.75
C LEU A 24 1.73 -13.24 0.47
N LEU A 25 2.48 -13.97 -0.34
CA LEU A 25 2.03 -14.56 -1.60
C LEU A 25 0.87 -15.54 -1.38
N GLU A 26 0.92 -16.30 -0.28
CA GLU A 26 -0.08 -17.29 0.10
C GLU A 26 -1.26 -16.70 0.89
N ASP A 27 -1.24 -15.40 1.22
CA ASP A 27 -2.31 -14.71 1.96
C ASP A 27 -3.55 -14.45 1.07
N LYS A 28 -4.32 -15.51 0.84
CA LYS A 28 -5.58 -15.46 0.05
C LYS A 28 -6.61 -14.50 0.64
N ARG A 29 -6.61 -14.33 1.97
CA ARG A 29 -7.53 -13.41 2.64
C ARG A 29 -7.18 -11.98 2.26
N PHE A 30 -5.92 -11.59 2.41
CA PHE A 30 -5.46 -10.25 2.05
C PHE A 30 -5.63 -9.96 0.55
N LEU A 31 -5.33 -10.93 -0.32
CA LEU A 31 -5.57 -10.79 -1.76
C LEU A 31 -7.06 -10.59 -2.08
N GLY A 32 -7.96 -11.31 -1.38
CA GLY A 32 -9.41 -11.14 -1.49
C GLY A 32 -9.86 -9.74 -1.07
N GLU A 33 -9.38 -9.25 0.08
CA GLU A 33 -9.65 -7.90 0.56
C GLU A 33 -9.18 -6.82 -0.44
N LEU A 34 -7.98 -6.98 -1.01
CA LEU A 34 -7.48 -6.10 -2.07
C LEU A 34 -8.36 -6.14 -3.33
N ASN A 35 -8.79 -7.32 -3.77
CA ASN A 35 -9.66 -7.48 -4.94
C ASN A 35 -11.01 -6.79 -4.75
N GLU A 36 -11.62 -6.93 -3.59
CA GLU A 36 -12.89 -6.25 -3.27
C GLU A 36 -12.72 -4.73 -3.28
N GLN A 37 -11.63 -4.25 -2.72
CA GLN A 37 -11.29 -2.85 -2.74
C GLN A 37 -11.06 -2.35 -4.18
N ILE A 38 -10.26 -3.04 -4.98
CA ILE A 38 -10.02 -2.68 -6.40
C ILE A 38 -11.34 -2.66 -7.18
N LYS A 39 -12.20 -3.66 -7.00
CA LYS A 39 -13.53 -3.72 -7.61
C LYS A 39 -14.38 -2.49 -7.28
N LYS A 40 -14.38 -2.05 -6.01
CA LYS A 40 -15.05 -0.81 -5.60
C LYS A 40 -14.40 0.43 -6.23
N ALA A 41 -13.09 0.45 -6.46
CA ALA A 41 -12.38 1.56 -7.09
C ALA A 41 -12.67 1.67 -8.61
N ARG A 42 -13.03 0.58 -9.29
CA ARG A 42 -13.28 0.55 -10.75
C ARG A 42 -14.32 1.55 -11.23
N LYS A 43 -15.31 1.87 -10.39
CA LYS A 43 -16.33 2.90 -10.71
C LYS A 43 -15.71 4.27 -10.95
N TYR A 44 -14.52 4.52 -10.43
CA TYR A 44 -13.79 5.78 -10.52
C TYR A 44 -12.55 5.69 -11.41
N TYR A 45 -11.91 4.52 -11.50
CA TYR A 45 -10.69 4.33 -12.27
C TYR A 45 -10.66 3.01 -13.03
N GLN A 46 -10.52 3.08 -14.34
CA GLN A 46 -10.56 1.90 -15.24
C GLN A 46 -9.20 1.64 -15.92
N LYS A 47 -8.11 2.11 -15.32
CA LYS A 47 -6.74 1.94 -15.85
C LYS A 47 -5.83 1.28 -14.82
N GLY A 48 -4.62 0.91 -15.23
CA GLY A 48 -3.63 0.27 -14.35
C GLY A 48 -4.19 -1.01 -13.71
N ILE A 49 -3.93 -1.21 -12.42
CA ILE A 49 -4.37 -2.40 -11.67
C ILE A 49 -5.91 -2.61 -11.71
N CYS A 50 -6.67 -1.51 -11.82
CA CYS A 50 -8.13 -1.56 -11.82
C CYS A 50 -8.72 -2.12 -13.12
N ARG A 51 -7.93 -2.27 -14.20
CA ARG A 51 -8.40 -2.88 -15.45
C ARG A 51 -8.58 -4.41 -15.34
N HIS A 52 -7.86 -5.04 -14.42
CA HIS A 52 -7.94 -6.48 -14.19
C HIS A 52 -9.25 -6.77 -13.45
N GLU A 53 -9.97 -7.81 -13.84
CA GLU A 53 -11.24 -8.21 -13.20
C GLU A 53 -11.04 -8.72 -11.77
N ALA A 54 -9.94 -9.42 -11.55
CA ALA A 54 -9.40 -9.79 -10.25
C ALA A 54 -7.89 -10.03 -10.39
N LEU A 55 -7.18 -9.88 -9.29
CA LEU A 55 -5.78 -10.26 -9.13
C LEU A 55 -5.74 -11.70 -8.60
N ASP A 56 -4.92 -12.52 -9.22
CA ASP A 56 -4.62 -13.90 -8.83
C ASP A 56 -3.35 -14.01 -7.98
N SER A 57 -2.49 -12.99 -7.99
CA SER A 57 -1.28 -12.87 -7.18
C SER A 57 -1.10 -11.45 -6.64
N ILE A 58 -0.41 -11.35 -5.50
CA ILE A 58 0.05 -10.08 -4.95
C ILE A 58 1.12 -9.40 -5.83
N ASP A 59 1.76 -10.15 -6.72
CA ASP A 59 2.83 -9.68 -7.62
C ASP A 59 2.35 -8.66 -8.66
N TRP A 60 1.03 -8.58 -8.87
CA TRP A 60 0.44 -7.50 -9.66
C TRP A 60 0.63 -6.12 -9.01
N MET A 61 0.95 -6.08 -7.71
CA MET A 61 1.21 -4.87 -6.96
C MET A 61 2.68 -4.45 -7.07
N SER A 62 2.95 -3.16 -6.86
CA SER A 62 4.33 -2.65 -6.89
C SER A 62 5.23 -3.38 -5.89
N ILE A 63 6.43 -3.77 -6.32
CA ILE A 63 7.46 -4.39 -5.48
C ILE A 63 7.74 -3.61 -4.20
N GLN A 64 7.61 -2.27 -4.23
CA GLN A 64 7.74 -1.42 -3.05
C GLN A 64 6.80 -1.85 -1.91
N ARG A 65 5.57 -2.27 -2.25
CA ARG A 65 4.56 -2.69 -1.26
C ARG A 65 4.93 -4.02 -0.60
N ILE A 66 5.47 -4.94 -1.39
CA ILE A 66 5.97 -6.22 -0.91
C ILE A 66 7.12 -5.99 0.06
N ILE A 67 8.05 -5.08 -0.26
CA ILE A 67 9.16 -4.71 0.63
C ILE A 67 8.64 -4.09 1.93
N LEU A 68 7.66 -3.18 1.87
CA LEU A 68 7.07 -2.58 3.07
C LEU A 68 6.48 -3.64 4.01
N TYR A 69 5.80 -4.65 3.47
CA TYR A 69 5.32 -5.78 4.25
C TYR A 69 6.46 -6.53 4.93
N ILE A 70 7.50 -6.90 4.16
CA ILE A 70 8.67 -7.63 4.65
C ILE A 70 9.37 -6.84 5.77
N LEU A 71 9.63 -5.54 5.58
CA LEU A 71 10.30 -4.71 6.58
C LEU A 71 9.53 -4.65 7.90
N VAL A 72 8.21 -4.49 7.84
CA VAL A 72 7.37 -4.44 9.04
C VAL A 72 7.31 -5.81 9.73
N ARG A 73 7.27 -6.90 8.97
CA ARG A 73 7.30 -8.27 9.53
C ARG A 73 8.64 -8.62 10.18
N LEU A 74 9.76 -8.19 9.57
CA LEU A 74 11.11 -8.43 10.10
C LEU A 74 11.36 -7.63 11.37
N TYR A 75 11.20 -6.31 11.31
CA TYR A 75 11.63 -5.42 12.39
C TYR A 75 10.58 -5.19 13.47
N ARG A 76 9.34 -5.64 13.24
CA ARG A 76 8.22 -5.57 14.20
C ARG A 76 8.12 -4.21 14.92
N PRO A 77 8.04 -3.10 14.16
CA PRO A 77 8.05 -1.77 14.76
C PRO A 77 6.82 -1.56 15.64
N ALA A 78 7.02 -0.96 16.82
CA ALA A 78 5.91 -0.52 17.67
C ALA A 78 5.07 0.59 17.00
N VAL A 79 5.69 1.40 16.15
CA VAL A 79 5.02 2.49 15.42
C VAL A 79 5.59 2.60 14.00
N CYS A 80 4.71 2.60 13.00
CA CYS A 80 5.00 2.98 11.63
C CYS A 80 4.49 4.40 11.38
N LEU A 81 5.31 5.26 10.76
CA LEU A 81 4.89 6.57 10.26
C LEU A 81 4.84 6.54 8.73
N GLU A 82 3.68 6.83 8.16
CA GLU A 82 3.49 6.98 6.72
C GLU A 82 3.13 8.43 6.38
N THR A 83 3.79 8.99 5.37
CA THR A 83 3.46 10.30 4.82
C THR A 83 3.01 10.16 3.36
N GLY A 84 1.95 10.85 2.95
CA GLY A 84 1.46 10.81 1.56
C GLY A 84 0.69 9.52 1.25
N VAL A 85 -0.36 9.26 2.02
CA VAL A 85 -1.22 8.05 1.98
C VAL A 85 -1.87 7.86 0.61
N PHE A 86 -2.38 8.96 0.04
CA PHE A 86 -3.08 8.99 -1.22
C PHE A 86 -4.28 8.01 -1.27
N TYR A 87 -4.19 6.88 -2.00
CA TYR A 87 -5.27 5.87 -2.08
C TYR A 87 -5.06 4.68 -1.12
N GLY A 88 -4.08 4.73 -0.22
CA GLY A 88 -3.92 3.75 0.87
C GLY A 88 -3.32 2.40 0.45
N GLY A 89 -2.71 2.31 -0.73
CA GLY A 89 -2.12 1.03 -1.15
C GLY A 89 -0.86 0.63 -0.36
N ASN A 90 -0.11 1.59 0.20
CA ASN A 90 1.09 1.30 1.00
C ASN A 90 0.63 0.94 2.42
N THR A 91 -0.23 1.78 2.97
CA THR A 91 -1.06 1.56 4.15
C THR A 91 -1.59 0.13 4.25
N SER A 92 -2.20 -0.41 3.18
CA SER A 92 -2.78 -1.77 3.23
C SER A 92 -1.75 -2.87 3.50
N PHE A 93 -0.54 -2.76 2.96
CA PHE A 93 0.53 -3.75 3.20
C PHE A 93 1.16 -3.57 4.59
N ILE A 94 1.34 -2.32 5.04
CA ILE A 94 1.83 -2.03 6.39
C ILE A 94 0.85 -2.56 7.44
N LEU A 95 -0.46 -2.27 7.28
CA LEU A 95 -1.50 -2.76 8.19
C LEU A 95 -1.60 -4.29 8.17
N ASN A 96 -1.46 -4.93 7.01
CA ASN A 96 -1.43 -6.39 6.95
C ASN A 96 -0.25 -6.98 7.73
N ALA A 97 0.94 -6.38 7.59
CA ALA A 97 2.12 -6.81 8.32
C ALA A 97 2.01 -6.59 9.84
N LEU A 98 1.50 -5.44 10.28
CA LEU A 98 1.24 -5.16 11.70
C LEU A 98 0.21 -6.14 12.29
N ARG A 99 -0.87 -6.41 11.56
CA ARG A 99 -1.89 -7.41 11.95
C ARG A 99 -1.28 -8.81 12.12
N ARG A 100 -0.37 -9.19 11.22
CA ARG A 100 0.36 -10.48 11.28
C ARG A 100 1.40 -10.52 12.40
N ASN A 101 1.96 -9.37 12.76
CA ASN A 101 2.80 -9.25 13.93
C ASN A 101 2.02 -9.37 15.25
N ASP A 102 0.71 -9.12 15.22
CA ASP A 102 -0.12 -8.93 16.42
C ASP A 102 0.39 -7.78 17.31
N GLU A 103 1.06 -6.80 16.69
CA GLU A 103 1.76 -5.73 17.40
C GLU A 103 1.97 -4.50 16.50
N GLY A 104 1.99 -3.35 17.15
CA GLY A 104 2.34 -2.06 16.57
C GLY A 104 1.14 -1.29 16.02
N LYS A 105 1.39 -0.03 15.64
CA LYS A 105 0.37 0.86 15.09
C LYS A 105 0.89 1.68 13.93
N LEU A 106 0.00 2.03 13.00
CA LEU A 106 0.31 2.93 11.89
C LEU A 106 -0.24 4.32 12.18
N ILE A 107 0.63 5.32 12.11
CA ILE A 107 0.28 6.74 12.08
C ILE A 107 0.47 7.21 10.65
N SER A 108 -0.63 7.65 10.02
CA SER A 108 -0.61 8.13 8.65
C SER A 108 -0.91 9.62 8.62
N ILE A 109 0.01 10.40 8.04
CA ILE A 109 -0.12 11.85 7.88
C ILE A 109 -0.24 12.14 6.38
N ASP A 110 -1.38 12.69 5.96
CA ASP A 110 -1.56 13.18 4.60
C ASP A 110 -1.99 14.64 4.62
N LEU A 111 -1.44 15.42 3.69
CA LEU A 111 -1.85 16.81 3.56
C LEU A 111 -3.17 16.88 2.78
N PRO A 112 -4.09 17.78 3.15
CA PRO A 112 -5.27 18.02 2.33
C PRO A 112 -4.80 18.50 0.94
N GLY A 113 -5.07 17.72 -0.10
CA GLY A 113 -4.63 18.01 -1.47
C GLY A 113 -5.09 19.38 -2.03
N ASN A 114 -5.96 20.08 -1.31
CA ASN A 114 -6.49 21.40 -1.65
C ASN A 114 -5.61 22.58 -1.18
N GLU A 115 -4.62 22.38 -0.31
CA GLU A 115 -3.84 23.48 0.28
C GLU A 115 -2.50 23.76 -0.42
N ILE A 116 -2.10 22.92 -1.39
CA ILE A 116 -0.89 23.15 -2.18
C ILE A 116 -1.17 24.19 -3.26
N LYS A 117 -0.78 25.45 -3.00
CA LYS A 117 -0.89 26.57 -3.94
C LYS A 117 -0.30 26.24 -5.31
N LYS A 118 -0.96 26.73 -6.37
CA LYS A 118 -0.66 26.44 -7.79
C LYS A 118 0.79 26.80 -8.18
N GLU A 119 1.32 27.84 -7.56
CA GLU A 119 2.64 28.42 -7.84
C GLU A 119 3.79 27.60 -7.24
N SER A 120 3.54 26.79 -6.21
CA SER A 120 4.55 25.94 -5.56
C SER A 120 4.68 24.56 -6.23
N ARG A 121 3.96 24.30 -7.34
CA ARG A 121 3.83 22.97 -7.96
C ARG A 121 4.81 22.69 -9.11
N HIS A 122 5.63 23.64 -9.51
CA HIS A 122 6.55 23.48 -10.63
C HIS A 122 7.59 22.35 -10.45
N HIS A 123 7.84 21.91 -9.21
CA HIS A 123 8.71 20.75 -8.93
C HIS A 123 7.98 19.38 -8.90
N LEU A 124 6.65 19.34 -9.05
CA LEU A 124 5.85 18.11 -9.01
C LEU A 124 5.19 17.77 -10.38
N ASP A 125 5.44 18.59 -11.41
CA ASP A 125 4.69 18.53 -12.66
C ASP A 125 5.07 17.36 -13.60
N CYS A 126 6.19 16.68 -13.37
CA CYS A 126 6.59 15.53 -14.18
C CYS A 126 5.67 14.30 -13.99
N ILE A 127 4.83 14.27 -12.94
CA ILE A 127 3.94 13.13 -12.63
C ILE A 127 2.44 13.55 -12.71
N SER A 128 2.12 14.80 -13.04
CA SER A 128 0.83 15.39 -12.65
C SER A 128 -0.35 15.16 -13.61
N SER A 129 -0.18 14.73 -14.86
CA SER A 129 -1.33 14.53 -15.77
C SER A 129 -2.15 13.27 -15.43
N ALA A 130 -1.49 12.19 -15.02
CA ALA A 130 -2.12 10.96 -14.53
C ALA A 130 -2.68 11.15 -13.11
N ILE A 131 -1.92 11.81 -12.23
CA ILE A 131 -2.34 12.11 -10.85
C ILE A 131 -3.55 13.04 -10.83
N ARG A 132 -3.67 14.04 -11.72
CA ARG A 132 -4.83 14.96 -11.76
C ARG A 132 -6.16 14.25 -12.03
N LYS A 133 -6.18 13.29 -12.96
CA LYS A 133 -7.37 12.46 -13.22
C LYS A 133 -7.67 11.51 -12.06
N LEU A 134 -6.64 10.96 -11.43
CA LEU A 134 -6.77 10.09 -10.26
C LEU A 134 -7.27 10.84 -9.01
N HIS A 135 -6.80 12.07 -8.79
CA HIS A 135 -7.06 12.88 -7.59
C HIS A 135 -8.48 13.46 -7.57
N SER A 136 -8.99 13.93 -8.72
CA SER A 136 -10.40 14.34 -8.86
C SER A 136 -11.37 13.17 -8.67
N ALA A 137 -10.95 11.95 -9.04
CA ALA A 137 -11.73 10.73 -8.85
C ALA A 137 -11.63 10.20 -7.40
N CYS A 138 -10.44 10.33 -6.76
CA CYS A 138 -10.21 9.98 -5.36
C CYS A 138 -10.96 10.87 -4.37
N LYS A 139 -11.30 12.12 -4.73
CA LYS A 139 -12.17 13.00 -3.90
C LYS A 139 -13.54 12.39 -3.59
N LYS A 140 -14.01 11.42 -4.38
CA LYS A 140 -15.25 10.64 -4.14
C LYS A 140 -14.98 9.23 -3.59
N MET A 141 -13.72 8.85 -3.46
CA MET A 141 -13.27 7.54 -3.03
C MET A 141 -12.74 7.67 -1.59
N LEU A 142 -13.67 7.78 -0.64
CA LEU A 142 -13.44 7.46 0.77
C LEU A 142 -13.13 5.95 0.86
N PHE A 143 -11.92 5.57 0.45
CA PHE A 143 -11.45 4.19 0.49
C PHE A 143 -11.03 3.77 1.91
N LEU A 144 -10.95 4.74 2.82
CA LEU A 144 -10.34 4.60 4.14
C LEU A 144 -11.29 4.83 5.32
N GLU A 145 -12.55 5.27 5.11
CA GLU A 145 -13.50 5.24 6.23
C GLU A 145 -13.85 3.80 6.64
N THR A 146 -13.74 2.81 5.76
CA THR A 146 -14.18 1.43 6.08
C THR A 146 -13.07 0.49 6.59
N ILE A 147 -11.78 0.83 6.41
CA ILE A 147 -10.68 0.04 7.02
C ILE A 147 -10.33 0.59 8.41
N CYS A 148 -10.54 1.89 8.66
CA CYS A 148 -10.38 2.50 9.98
C CYS A 148 -11.56 2.24 10.96
N LEU A 149 -12.70 1.70 10.49
CA LEU A 149 -13.91 1.48 11.29
C LEU A 149 -14.24 0.00 11.59
N LEU A 150 -13.43 -0.95 11.16
CA LEU A 150 -13.47 -2.28 11.78
C LEU A 150 -12.86 -2.13 13.17
N PRO A 151 -13.51 -2.62 14.25
CA PRO A 151 -13.08 -2.34 15.60
C PRO A 151 -11.65 -2.82 15.78
N PHE A 152 -10.74 -1.86 15.96
CA PHE A 152 -9.40 -2.10 16.45
C PHE A 152 -9.50 -2.29 17.98
N VAL A 153 -10.07 -3.43 18.37
CA VAL A 153 -10.00 -4.00 19.73
C VAL A 153 -9.99 -5.53 19.60
#